data_AF-A0A3L8BZH1-F1
#
_entry.id   AF-A0A3L8BZH1-F1
#
_cell.length_a   1.000
_cell.length_b   1.000
_cell.length_c   1.000
_cell.angle_alpha   90.00
_cell.angle_beta   90.00
_cell.angle_gamma   90.00
#
_symmetry.space_group_name_H-M   'P 1'
#
loop_
_entity.id
_entity.type
_entity.pdbx_description
1 polymer ?
#
loop_
_entity_poly.entity_id
_entity_poly.type
_entity_poly.pdbx_seq_one_letter_code
_entity_poly.pdbx_strand_id
1 'polypeptide(L)'
;MLAFSSDLHAEMGEFSGWVNGQTRYYPDTGENVDEQLYPAAALQLNYSQNLTDDDQLVIGLFARGDTVDDERNYVDAREFLWLHYGDNFQFRAGVGQASWGVSELFKITDVINQKDRAELPLQRKLGQPMAAVSFYLGDDLIELYSLYDVRPAWFPGEDGRMRYPILVDPDHQEYDRGKSGRWDFAARWKTRLADVDIALSHFYGVTRDPYFIFNYDFADPYLIPVYEKVNQTSLEMVYPWQDVLLKLEATYQTGSIEQFESVVAGFEYTFGGVFQSDFDLSWYVEAIWDSRDQIYATLFDHDVGVAARLAFNDARDSNLILGVVADYKYSEAFGYLFWTNNFGASWTMNITGQYFMANEPRLDPRDYAQFQALADDVEAGNYPLPQALIDSVLEAFENTTISQKQYEIMLERLEEIQAGQGDYFTNVEDYTDVPQILFDLLRISDNSQKMNLIERDGYIQVDVFYHF
;
A
#
# COMPACT_ATOMS: atom_id res chain seq x y z
N MET A 1 24.51 27.90 -46.81
CA MET A 1 23.23 27.31 -47.28
C MET A 1 23.40 25.80 -47.21
N LEU A 2 23.16 25.24 -46.03
CA LEU A 2 23.14 23.80 -45.78
C LEU A 2 21.69 23.51 -45.39
N ALA A 3 20.98 22.85 -46.30
CA ALA A 3 19.63 22.40 -46.09
C ALA A 3 19.66 21.18 -45.14
N PHE A 4 19.11 21.35 -43.95
CA PHE A 4 18.56 20.25 -43.17
C PHE A 4 17.04 20.40 -43.26
N SER A 5 16.46 19.77 -44.29
CA SER A 5 15.05 19.39 -44.28
C SER A 5 14.98 17.97 -43.75
N SER A 6 14.74 17.83 -42.45
CA SER A 6 14.10 16.63 -41.92
C SER A 6 12.66 17.02 -41.70
N ASP A 7 11.79 16.62 -42.62
CA ASP A 7 10.35 16.63 -42.41
C ASP A 7 10.06 15.67 -41.26
N LEU A 8 10.00 16.21 -40.04
CA LEU A 8 9.43 15.55 -38.87
C LEU A 8 7.92 15.45 -39.10
N HIS A 9 7.51 14.41 -39.81
CA HIS A 9 6.14 13.95 -39.76
C HIS A 9 5.95 13.25 -38.41
N ALA A 10 5.77 14.04 -37.35
CA ALA A 10 5.22 13.49 -36.12
C ALA A 10 3.78 13.07 -36.45
N GLU A 11 3.49 11.77 -36.32
CA GLU A 11 2.11 11.31 -36.33
C GLU A 11 1.34 12.05 -35.23
N MET A 12 0.07 12.38 -35.49
CA MET A 12 -0.79 12.92 -34.43
C MET A 12 -0.83 11.89 -33.30
N GLY A 13 -0.52 12.32 -32.08
CA GLY A 13 -0.55 11.42 -30.93
C GLY A 13 -1.94 10.82 -30.71
N GLU A 14 -1.96 9.64 -30.11
CA GLU A 14 -3.17 8.88 -29.83
C GLU A 14 -3.67 9.24 -28.43
N PHE A 15 -4.97 9.54 -28.34
CA PHE A 15 -5.65 9.63 -27.06
C PHE A 15 -6.40 8.35 -26.81
N SER A 16 -6.31 7.86 -25.57
CA SER A 16 -7.17 6.80 -25.07
C SER A 16 -7.48 7.04 -23.61
N GLY A 17 -8.46 6.35 -23.07
CA GLY A 17 -8.74 6.47 -21.66
C GLY A 17 -10.00 5.79 -21.23
N TRP A 18 -10.45 6.14 -20.03
CA TRP A 18 -11.75 5.74 -19.55
C TRP A 18 -12.30 6.75 -18.55
N VAL A 19 -13.63 6.82 -18.49
CA VAL A 19 -14.36 7.44 -17.39
C VAL A 19 -15.16 6.36 -16.68
N ASN A 20 -15.24 6.41 -15.35
CA ASN A 20 -16.04 5.45 -14.60
C ASN A 20 -16.99 6.13 -13.61
N GLY A 21 -18.08 5.42 -13.32
CA GLY A 21 -18.88 5.61 -12.12
C GLY A 21 -18.64 4.44 -11.17
N GLN A 22 -18.41 4.75 -9.90
CA GLN A 22 -18.19 3.80 -8.82
C GLN A 22 -19.27 3.98 -7.76
N THR A 23 -19.73 2.88 -7.18
CA THR A 23 -20.51 2.89 -5.94
C THR A 23 -20.00 1.78 -5.05
N ARG A 24 -19.62 2.13 -3.83
CA ARG A 24 -19.28 1.17 -2.78
C ARG A 24 -20.38 1.20 -1.71
N TYR A 25 -20.80 0.01 -1.28
CA TYR A 25 -21.83 -0.17 -0.27
C TYR A 25 -21.30 -1.04 0.88
N TYR A 26 -21.43 -0.52 2.10
CA TYR A 26 -21.14 -1.20 3.36
C TYR A 26 -22.46 -1.65 4.00
N PRO A 27 -22.65 -2.95 4.29
CA PRO A 27 -23.86 -3.43 4.96
C PRO A 27 -24.05 -2.89 6.38
N ASP A 28 -22.94 -2.59 7.06
CA ASP A 28 -22.89 -2.18 8.47
C ASP A 28 -22.30 -0.76 8.60
N THR A 29 -22.70 -0.04 9.65
CA THR A 29 -22.11 1.27 9.99
C THR A 29 -20.67 1.08 10.45
N GLY A 30 -19.88 2.12 10.27
CA GLY A 30 -18.48 2.14 10.64
C GLY A 30 -18.29 2.42 12.13
N GLU A 31 -17.06 2.26 12.62
CA GLU A 31 -16.63 2.62 13.97
C GLU A 31 -16.73 4.13 14.17
N ASN A 32 -16.33 4.89 13.15
CA ASN A 32 -16.26 6.34 13.19
C ASN A 32 -17.23 7.04 12.22
N VAL A 33 -17.92 6.28 11.36
CA VAL A 33 -18.74 6.84 10.27
C VAL A 33 -20.03 6.04 10.08
N ASP A 34 -21.17 6.73 10.03
CA ASP A 34 -22.47 6.08 9.82
C ASP A 34 -22.80 5.85 8.34
N GLU A 35 -22.10 6.52 7.42
CA GLU A 35 -22.36 6.45 5.98
C GLU A 35 -22.09 5.04 5.45
N GLN A 36 -23.00 4.57 4.60
CA GLN A 36 -22.96 3.21 4.05
C GLN A 36 -22.78 3.21 2.54
N LEU A 37 -23.02 4.33 1.87
CA LEU A 37 -22.95 4.44 0.42
C LEU A 37 -21.91 5.48 0.01
N TYR A 38 -20.94 5.05 -0.79
CA TYR A 38 -19.83 5.89 -1.26
C TYR A 38 -19.83 5.96 -2.80
N PRO A 39 -20.64 6.85 -3.40
CA PRO A 39 -20.59 7.16 -4.82
C PRO A 39 -19.32 7.95 -5.18
N ALA A 40 -18.65 7.54 -6.26
CA ALA A 40 -17.50 8.25 -6.81
C ALA A 40 -17.48 8.17 -8.34
N ALA A 41 -16.67 9.01 -8.97
CA ALA A 41 -16.35 8.96 -10.39
C ALA A 41 -14.86 9.22 -10.60
N ALA A 42 -14.27 8.58 -11.60
CA ALA A 42 -12.89 8.81 -11.97
C ALA A 42 -12.71 8.87 -13.49
N LEU A 43 -11.62 9.51 -13.91
CA LEU A 43 -11.21 9.70 -15.29
C LEU A 43 -9.73 9.33 -15.39
N GLN A 44 -9.39 8.51 -16.37
CA GLN A 44 -8.03 8.33 -16.84
C GLN A 44 -7.93 8.80 -18.28
N LEU A 45 -6.98 9.70 -18.55
CA LEU A 45 -6.63 10.17 -19.89
C LEU A 45 -5.19 9.79 -20.20
N ASN A 46 -5.01 9.01 -21.25
CA ASN A 46 -3.71 8.61 -21.76
C ASN A 46 -3.46 9.30 -23.09
N TYR A 47 -2.22 9.73 -23.28
CA TYR A 47 -1.71 10.27 -24.55
C TYR A 47 -0.38 9.61 -24.88
N SER A 48 -0.26 9.05 -26.07
CA SER A 48 1.00 8.51 -26.59
C SER A 48 1.35 9.16 -27.92
N GLN A 49 2.63 9.44 -28.12
CA GLN A 49 3.11 9.99 -29.38
C GLN A 49 4.52 9.53 -29.68
N ASN A 50 4.73 9.01 -30.89
CA ASN A 50 6.07 8.80 -31.43
C ASN A 50 6.62 10.16 -31.89
N LEU A 51 7.70 10.60 -31.26
CA LEU A 51 8.39 11.85 -31.59
C LEU A 51 9.37 11.62 -32.75
N THR A 52 10.00 10.45 -32.78
CA THR A 52 10.89 9.94 -33.83
C THR A 52 10.67 8.43 -33.97
N ASP A 53 11.45 7.75 -34.81
CA ASP A 53 11.42 6.28 -34.91
C ASP A 53 11.88 5.59 -33.60
N ASP A 54 12.70 6.30 -32.80
CA ASP A 54 13.34 5.76 -31.58
C ASP A 54 12.79 6.42 -30.29
N ASP A 55 12.04 7.52 -30.40
CA ASP A 55 11.59 8.31 -29.26
C ASP A 55 10.06 8.33 -29.12
N GLN A 56 9.56 8.06 -27.91
CA GLN A 56 8.13 8.09 -27.61
C GLN A 56 7.85 8.95 -26.35
N LEU A 57 6.77 9.71 -26.39
CA LEU A 57 6.18 10.41 -25.25
C LEU A 57 4.93 9.66 -24.79
N VAL A 58 4.84 9.36 -23.49
CA VAL A 58 3.68 8.74 -22.85
C VAL A 58 3.22 9.60 -21.68
N ILE A 59 1.94 9.95 -21.64
CA ILE A 59 1.33 10.73 -20.57
C ILE A 59 0.10 9.99 -20.08
N GLY A 60 -0.03 9.82 -18.77
CA GLY A 60 -1.19 9.24 -18.10
C GLY A 60 -1.64 10.17 -16.99
N LEU A 61 -2.80 10.80 -17.17
CA LEU A 61 -3.44 11.67 -16.19
C LEU A 61 -4.62 10.95 -15.56
N PHE A 62 -4.77 11.11 -14.26
CA PHE A 62 -5.84 10.52 -13.47
C PHE A 62 -6.54 11.59 -12.65
N ALA A 63 -7.86 11.52 -12.55
CA ALA A 63 -8.65 12.36 -11.67
C ALA A 63 -9.75 11.53 -11.01
N ARG A 64 -10.06 11.82 -9.74
CA ARG A 64 -11.15 11.19 -9.00
C ARG A 64 -11.95 12.24 -8.24
N GLY A 65 -13.26 12.01 -8.15
CA GLY A 65 -14.19 12.69 -7.26
C GLY A 65 -15.00 11.65 -6.48
N ASP A 66 -14.94 11.68 -5.17
CA ASP A 66 -15.75 10.98 -4.18
C ASP A 66 -16.70 11.99 -3.51
N THR A 67 -17.88 11.52 -3.11
CA THR A 67 -18.91 12.39 -2.54
C THR A 67 -18.94 12.39 -1.02
N VAL A 68 -18.19 11.48 -0.40
CA VAL A 68 -18.18 11.28 1.05
C VAL A 68 -16.78 11.55 1.61
N ASP A 69 -15.75 10.96 1.02
CA ASP A 69 -14.36 11.05 1.52
C ASP A 69 -13.56 12.07 0.67
N ASP A 70 -13.38 13.29 1.19
CA ASP A 70 -12.72 14.38 0.46
C ASP A 70 -11.24 14.11 0.17
N GLU A 71 -10.57 13.28 0.97
CA GLU A 71 -9.18 12.86 0.75
C GLU A 71 -9.02 12.00 -0.53
N ARG A 72 -10.14 11.49 -1.08
CA ARG A 72 -10.18 10.79 -2.38
C ARG A 72 -10.43 11.71 -3.58
N ASN A 73 -10.53 13.02 -3.35
CA ASN A 73 -10.67 14.04 -4.38
C ASN A 73 -9.32 14.58 -4.83
N TYR A 74 -8.77 14.02 -5.90
CA TYR A 74 -7.45 14.44 -6.38
C TYR A 74 -7.27 14.27 -7.89
N VAL A 75 -6.24 14.96 -8.40
CA VAL A 75 -5.72 14.81 -9.76
C VAL A 75 -4.26 14.41 -9.65
N ASP A 76 -3.86 13.40 -10.41
CA ASP A 76 -2.50 12.89 -10.43
C ASP A 76 -1.97 12.68 -11.86
N ALA A 77 -0.71 13.04 -12.09
CA ALA A 77 0.03 12.62 -13.27
C ALA A 77 0.72 11.28 -12.95
N ARG A 78 0.01 10.18 -13.26
CA ARG A 78 0.49 8.81 -13.01
C ARG A 78 1.67 8.46 -13.91
N GLU A 79 1.67 8.98 -15.14
CA GLU A 79 2.78 8.85 -16.08
C GLU A 79 3.04 10.15 -16.84
N PHE A 80 4.32 10.47 -17.02
CA PHE A 80 4.83 11.48 -17.93
C PHE A 80 6.25 11.03 -18.31
N LEU A 81 6.37 10.23 -19.36
CA LEU A 81 7.59 9.53 -19.73
C LEU A 81 8.04 9.92 -21.13
N TRP A 82 9.32 10.26 -21.24
CA TRP A 82 10.05 10.12 -22.48
C TRP A 82 10.75 8.76 -22.50
N LEU A 83 10.54 8.02 -23.58
CA LEU A 83 11.13 6.72 -23.84
C LEU A 83 12.05 6.87 -25.05
N HIS A 84 13.26 6.32 -24.94
CA HIS A 84 14.20 6.22 -26.05
C HIS A 84 14.60 4.76 -26.24
N TYR A 85 14.41 4.25 -27.45
CA TYR A 85 14.73 2.89 -27.86
C TYR A 85 16.02 2.90 -28.69
N GLY A 86 17.08 2.34 -28.14
CA GLY A 86 18.30 2.03 -28.89
C GLY A 86 18.33 0.57 -29.35
N ASP A 87 19.39 0.19 -30.07
CA ASP A 87 19.53 -1.16 -30.64
C ASP A 87 19.38 -2.31 -29.62
N ASN A 88 19.85 -2.10 -28.38
CA ASN A 88 19.85 -3.12 -27.32
C ASN A 88 19.52 -2.56 -25.93
N PHE A 89 19.03 -1.33 -25.85
CA PHE A 89 18.66 -0.70 -24.59
C PHE A 89 17.41 0.17 -24.74
N GLN A 90 16.68 0.33 -23.64
CA GLN A 90 15.59 1.27 -23.50
C GLN A 90 15.93 2.23 -22.37
N PHE A 91 15.79 3.53 -22.63
CA PHE A 91 15.88 4.56 -21.61
C PHE A 91 14.47 5.13 -21.33
N ARG A 92 14.18 5.38 -20.05
CA ARG A 92 12.94 5.99 -19.57
C ARG A 92 13.30 7.18 -18.70
N ALA A 93 12.76 8.36 -18.96
CA ALA A 93 12.91 9.51 -18.06
C ALA A 93 11.61 10.28 -17.89
N GLY A 94 11.34 10.69 -16.65
CA GLY A 94 10.15 11.45 -16.28
C GLY A 94 9.49 10.84 -15.05
N VAL A 95 8.17 10.75 -15.04
CA VAL A 95 7.39 10.13 -13.95
C VAL A 95 6.78 8.84 -14.48
N GLY A 96 7.05 7.70 -13.85
CA GLY A 96 6.47 6.44 -14.33
C GLY A 96 6.42 5.34 -13.30
N GLN A 97 5.90 4.19 -13.74
CA GLN A 97 5.68 3.02 -12.90
C GLN A 97 6.61 1.87 -13.27
N ALA A 98 6.98 1.09 -12.26
CA ALA A 98 7.71 -0.16 -12.33
C ALA A 98 7.03 -1.18 -11.42
N SER A 99 7.03 -2.44 -11.85
CA SER A 99 6.50 -3.57 -11.06
C SER A 99 7.53 -4.67 -10.96
N TRP A 100 7.92 -4.97 -9.74
CA TRP A 100 8.78 -6.09 -9.39
C TRP A 100 7.95 -7.15 -8.66
N GLY A 101 8.46 -8.37 -8.61
CA GLY A 101 7.77 -9.51 -8.04
C GLY A 101 7.15 -10.45 -9.06
N VAL A 102 6.89 -11.66 -8.57
CA VAL A 102 6.34 -12.82 -9.26
C VAL A 102 5.09 -13.35 -8.55
N SER A 103 4.92 -13.03 -7.26
CA SER A 103 3.77 -13.40 -6.43
C SER A 103 2.53 -12.55 -6.73
N GLU A 104 1.36 -13.17 -6.57
CA GLU A 104 0.07 -12.55 -6.85
C GLU A 104 -0.55 -11.87 -5.63
N LEU A 105 -0.43 -12.49 -4.45
CA LEU A 105 -1.05 -12.04 -3.21
C LEU A 105 -0.10 -11.15 -2.40
N PHE A 106 1.15 -11.59 -2.26
CA PHE A 106 2.14 -10.92 -1.42
C PHE A 106 3.32 -10.42 -2.26
N LYS A 107 3.36 -9.12 -2.56
CA LYS A 107 4.38 -8.49 -3.44
C LYS A 107 5.45 -7.78 -2.61
N ILE A 108 6.30 -8.55 -1.94
CA ILE A 108 7.30 -8.03 -1.00
C ILE A 108 8.51 -7.40 -1.67
N THR A 109 8.71 -7.64 -2.96
CA THR A 109 9.83 -7.08 -3.74
C THR A 109 9.46 -5.78 -4.47
N ASP A 110 8.18 -5.41 -4.48
CA ASP A 110 7.64 -4.30 -5.25
C ASP A 110 7.80 -2.95 -4.55
N VAL A 111 9.03 -2.43 -4.55
CA VAL A 111 9.44 -1.28 -3.71
C VAL A 111 9.60 0.04 -4.48
N ILE A 112 9.59 0.05 -5.82
CA ILE A 112 9.97 1.25 -6.58
C ILE A 112 8.95 2.39 -6.46
N ASN A 113 7.66 2.08 -6.56
CA ASN A 113 6.59 3.05 -6.63
C ASN A 113 5.83 3.15 -5.32
N GLN A 114 5.49 4.37 -4.92
CA GLN A 114 4.55 4.61 -3.83
C GLN A 114 3.18 4.04 -4.18
N LYS A 115 2.43 3.58 -3.18
CA LYS A 115 1.04 3.13 -3.33
C LYS A 115 0.06 4.21 -2.85
N ASP A 116 -1.07 4.28 -3.51
CA ASP A 116 -2.23 5.06 -3.13
C ASP A 116 -3.00 4.31 -2.03
N ARG A 117 -2.91 4.78 -0.79
CA ARG A 117 -3.51 4.09 0.37
C ARG A 117 -4.96 4.48 0.59
N ALA A 118 -5.41 5.60 0.03
CA ALA A 118 -6.83 5.95 -0.03
C ALA A 118 -7.65 4.95 -0.88
N GLU A 119 -6.98 4.12 -1.69
CA GLU A 119 -7.58 3.06 -2.50
C GLU A 119 -7.48 1.66 -1.86
N LEU A 120 -7.36 1.60 -0.53
CA LEU A 120 -7.34 0.32 0.19
C LEU A 120 -8.57 -0.55 -0.14
N PRO A 121 -8.38 -1.88 -0.32
CA PRO A 121 -7.11 -2.60 -0.31
C PRO A 121 -6.49 -2.82 -1.69
N LEU A 122 -7.12 -2.39 -2.79
CA LEU A 122 -6.62 -2.59 -4.16
C LEU A 122 -5.38 -1.74 -4.50
N GLN A 123 -5.04 -0.75 -3.65
CA GLN A 123 -3.80 0.04 -3.60
C GLN A 123 -3.10 0.23 -4.96
N ARG A 124 -3.53 1.24 -5.73
CA ARG A 124 -2.93 1.57 -7.03
C ARG A 124 -1.56 2.21 -6.85
N LYS A 125 -0.63 1.97 -7.76
CA LYS A 125 0.68 2.65 -7.76
C LYS A 125 0.56 4.12 -8.16
N LEU A 126 1.39 4.95 -7.55
CA LEU A 126 1.67 6.31 -7.99
C LEU A 126 2.83 6.29 -9.00
N GLY A 127 2.88 7.26 -9.90
CA GLY A 127 4.06 7.47 -10.73
C GLY A 127 5.25 7.94 -9.90
N GLN A 128 6.46 7.46 -10.17
CA GLN A 128 7.70 7.83 -9.48
C GLN A 128 8.58 8.65 -10.44
N PRO A 129 9.05 9.86 -10.05
CA PRO A 129 10.08 10.56 -10.81
C PRO A 129 11.35 9.72 -10.90
N MET A 130 11.76 9.38 -12.12
CA MET A 130 12.85 8.46 -12.40
C MET A 130 13.58 8.73 -13.71
N ALA A 131 14.83 8.33 -13.74
CA ALA A 131 15.57 7.96 -14.95
C ALA A 131 15.95 6.48 -14.84
N ALA A 132 15.60 5.69 -15.84
CA ALA A 132 15.87 4.26 -15.85
C ALA A 132 16.47 3.85 -17.20
N VAL A 133 17.40 2.89 -17.16
CA VAL A 133 17.93 2.25 -18.36
C VAL A 133 17.83 0.74 -18.20
N SER A 134 17.33 0.08 -19.23
CA SER A 134 17.21 -1.36 -19.31
C SER A 134 17.94 -1.85 -20.55
N PHE A 135 18.83 -2.82 -20.43
CA PHE A 135 19.60 -3.33 -21.56
C PHE A 135 19.96 -4.80 -21.41
N TYR A 136 20.17 -5.47 -22.53
CA TYR A 136 20.62 -6.86 -22.56
C TYR A 136 22.14 -6.95 -22.56
N LEU A 137 22.69 -7.76 -21.65
CA LEU A 137 24.09 -8.16 -21.61
C LEU A 137 24.18 -9.66 -21.91
N GLY A 138 24.30 -10.02 -23.19
CA GLY A 138 24.09 -11.41 -23.62
C GLY A 138 22.62 -11.78 -23.52
N ASP A 139 22.31 -12.85 -22.80
CA ASP A 139 20.93 -13.30 -22.55
C ASP A 139 20.33 -12.70 -21.26
N ASP A 140 21.12 -11.92 -20.51
CA ASP A 140 20.72 -11.33 -19.24
C ASP A 140 20.13 -9.93 -19.42
N LEU A 141 19.06 -9.60 -18.70
CA LEU A 141 18.48 -8.26 -18.65
C LEU A 141 18.97 -7.51 -17.41
N ILE A 142 19.56 -6.34 -17.62
CA ILE A 142 19.97 -5.42 -16.55
C ILE A 142 19.06 -4.20 -16.59
N GLU A 143 18.52 -3.81 -15.44
CA GLU A 143 17.73 -2.61 -15.26
C GLU A 143 18.36 -1.76 -14.16
N LEU A 144 18.62 -0.48 -14.44
CA LEU A 144 19.20 0.47 -13.50
C LEU A 144 18.29 1.68 -13.37
N TYR A 145 18.07 2.13 -12.13
CA TYR A 145 17.15 3.19 -11.78
C TYR A 145 17.85 4.25 -10.92
N SER A 146 17.60 5.51 -11.25
CA SER A 146 17.80 6.65 -10.36
C SER A 146 16.46 7.33 -10.17
N LEU A 147 16.01 7.44 -8.93
CA LEU A 147 14.71 7.97 -8.58
C LEU A 147 14.89 9.26 -7.79
N TYR A 148 14.06 10.26 -8.08
CA TYR A 148 14.11 11.54 -7.40
C TYR A 148 12.90 11.73 -6.49
N ASP A 149 13.20 11.79 -5.20
CA ASP A 149 12.27 12.04 -4.10
C ASP A 149 11.13 11.02 -3.98
N VAL A 150 10.68 10.75 -2.77
CA VAL A 150 9.50 9.91 -2.57
C VAL A 150 8.26 10.79 -2.67
N ARG A 151 7.17 10.24 -3.19
CA ARG A 151 5.90 10.96 -3.29
C ARG A 151 5.05 10.74 -2.04
N PRO A 152 4.25 11.75 -1.64
CA PRO A 152 3.18 11.56 -0.67
C PRO A 152 2.32 10.36 -1.02
N ALA A 153 1.89 9.61 -0.02
CA ALA A 153 0.73 8.73 -0.16
C ALA A 153 -0.53 9.49 0.27
N TRP A 154 -1.64 9.23 -0.42
CA TRP A 154 -2.97 9.60 0.08
C TRP A 154 -3.45 8.53 1.04
N PHE A 155 -4.13 8.95 2.11
CA PHE A 155 -4.74 8.08 3.13
C PHE A 155 -6.25 8.35 3.17
N PRO A 156 -7.07 7.40 3.62
CA PRO A 156 -8.49 7.66 3.87
C PRO A 156 -8.68 8.80 4.88
N GLY A 157 -9.67 9.66 4.63
CA GLY A 157 -10.01 10.81 5.46
C GLY A 157 -10.89 10.50 6.67
N GLU A 158 -11.38 11.55 7.33
CA GLU A 158 -12.30 11.46 8.48
C GLU A 158 -13.56 10.63 8.18
N ASP A 159 -14.17 10.91 7.04
CA ASP A 159 -15.38 10.26 6.52
C ASP A 159 -15.10 8.96 5.74
N GLY A 160 -13.82 8.61 5.58
CA GLY A 160 -13.37 7.42 4.87
C GLY A 160 -13.52 6.12 5.67
N ARG A 161 -13.90 5.04 4.98
CA ARG A 161 -13.88 3.67 5.56
C ARG A 161 -12.51 3.02 5.40
N MET A 162 -12.25 1.97 6.18
CA MET A 162 -10.97 1.25 6.17
C MET A 162 -9.77 2.15 6.54
N ARG A 163 -10.00 3.11 7.43
CA ARG A 163 -8.99 4.04 7.95
C ARG A 163 -8.38 3.54 9.25
N TYR A 164 -7.24 4.12 9.62
CA TYR A 164 -6.67 3.94 10.96
C TYR A 164 -7.59 4.58 12.01
N PRO A 165 -7.59 4.08 13.27
CA PRO A 165 -8.37 4.67 14.36
C PRO A 165 -8.10 6.17 14.52
N ILE A 166 -6.82 6.56 14.46
CA ILE A 166 -6.35 7.95 14.43
C ILE A 166 -6.02 8.32 12.98
N LEU A 167 -6.44 9.51 12.55
CA LEU A 167 -6.20 9.98 11.18
C LEU A 167 -4.70 10.15 10.90
N VAL A 168 -4.32 9.92 9.65
CA VAL A 168 -2.95 10.17 9.20
C VAL A 168 -2.89 11.58 8.66
N ASP A 169 -1.88 12.35 9.05
CA ASP A 169 -1.60 13.67 8.50
C ASP A 169 -0.70 13.54 7.25
N PRO A 170 -1.25 13.70 6.03
CA PRO A 170 -0.45 13.58 4.80
C PRO A 170 0.44 14.80 4.54
N ASP A 171 0.22 15.92 5.22
CA ASP A 171 0.92 17.19 4.99
C ASP A 171 2.20 17.32 5.83
N HIS A 172 2.28 16.61 6.96
CA HIS A 172 3.42 16.67 7.90
C HIS A 172 4.35 15.44 7.87
N GLN A 173 4.46 14.76 6.73
CA GLN A 173 5.32 13.57 6.56
C GLN A 173 6.80 13.84 6.88
N GLU A 174 7.44 12.88 7.54
CA GLU A 174 8.86 12.91 7.81
C GLU A 174 9.65 11.93 6.94
N TYR A 175 10.84 12.34 6.51
CA TYR A 175 11.72 11.53 5.68
C TYR A 175 13.12 11.49 6.26
N ASP A 176 13.60 10.32 6.69
CA ASP A 176 15.03 10.08 6.79
C ASP A 176 15.58 9.85 5.38
N ARG A 177 16.33 10.83 4.89
CA ARG A 177 16.90 10.84 3.54
C ARG A 177 18.30 10.24 3.49
N GLY A 178 18.87 9.87 4.63
CA GLY A 178 20.23 9.35 4.73
C GLY A 178 21.27 10.21 4.00
N LYS A 179 22.34 9.56 3.53
CA LYS A 179 23.49 10.26 2.92
C LYS A 179 23.27 10.69 1.48
N SER A 180 22.41 10.00 0.71
CA SER A 180 22.12 10.37 -0.68
C SER A 180 21.04 11.44 -0.82
N GLY A 181 20.46 11.91 0.30
CA GLY A 181 19.42 12.92 0.28
C GLY A 181 18.19 12.43 -0.46
N ARG A 182 17.67 13.27 -1.36
CA ARG A 182 16.45 12.98 -2.14
C ARG A 182 16.62 11.93 -3.23
N TRP A 183 17.82 11.39 -3.42
CA TRP A 183 18.08 10.43 -4.49
C TRP A 183 18.04 8.99 -3.98
N ASP A 184 17.27 8.17 -4.68
CA ASP A 184 17.21 6.72 -4.49
C ASP A 184 17.78 6.02 -5.74
N PHE A 185 18.29 4.81 -5.55
CA PHE A 185 18.91 4.01 -6.59
C PHE A 185 18.40 2.59 -6.54
N ALA A 186 18.24 1.97 -7.69
CA ALA A 186 17.88 0.58 -7.78
C ALA A 186 18.58 -0.11 -8.95
N ALA A 187 18.89 -1.38 -8.78
CA ALA A 187 19.42 -2.23 -9.83
C ALA A 187 18.71 -3.58 -9.80
N ARG A 188 18.43 -4.15 -10.97
CA ARG A 188 17.85 -5.49 -11.13
C ARG A 188 18.57 -6.22 -12.25
N TRP A 189 18.95 -7.46 -11.98
CA TRP A 189 19.53 -8.39 -12.95
C TRP A 189 18.60 -9.59 -13.07
N LYS A 190 18.17 -9.89 -14.29
CA LYS A 190 17.35 -11.06 -14.61
C LYS A 190 18.12 -11.98 -15.53
N THR A 191 18.07 -13.27 -15.23
CA THR A 191 18.69 -14.32 -16.04
C THR A 191 17.84 -15.58 -15.98
N ARG A 192 18.08 -16.49 -16.92
CA ARG A 192 17.53 -17.84 -16.89
C ARG A 192 18.65 -18.85 -16.69
N LEU A 193 18.62 -19.57 -15.57
CA LEU A 193 19.54 -20.66 -15.28
C LEU A 193 18.86 -22.00 -15.50
N ALA A 194 19.19 -22.67 -16.61
CA ALA A 194 18.49 -23.86 -17.09
C ALA A 194 16.99 -23.58 -17.28
N ASP A 195 16.13 -24.16 -16.43
CA ASP A 195 14.68 -24.01 -16.48
C ASP A 195 14.16 -23.01 -15.43
N VAL A 196 15.04 -22.33 -14.69
CA VAL A 196 14.64 -21.39 -13.61
C VAL A 196 14.89 -19.96 -14.07
N ASP A 197 13.84 -19.14 -14.01
CA ASP A 197 13.96 -17.68 -14.16
C ASP A 197 14.30 -17.08 -12.80
N ILE A 198 15.36 -16.25 -12.75
CA ILE A 198 15.85 -15.64 -11.51
C ILE A 198 15.99 -14.13 -11.73
N ALA A 199 15.56 -13.34 -10.75
CA ALA A 199 15.91 -11.94 -10.64
C ALA A 199 16.59 -11.65 -9.30
N LEU A 200 17.72 -10.94 -9.35
CA LEU A 200 18.36 -10.35 -8.17
C LEU A 200 18.22 -8.84 -8.27
N SER A 201 17.74 -8.19 -7.22
CA SER A 201 17.61 -6.74 -7.17
C SER A 201 18.17 -6.17 -5.87
N HIS A 202 18.58 -4.91 -5.96
CA HIS A 202 18.99 -4.12 -4.82
C HIS A 202 18.41 -2.71 -4.94
N PHE A 203 17.78 -2.25 -3.88
CA PHE A 203 17.20 -0.92 -3.75
C PHE A 203 17.86 -0.20 -2.57
N TYR A 204 18.40 0.99 -2.83
CA TYR A 204 18.87 1.92 -1.81
C TYR A 204 18.06 3.21 -1.91
N GLY A 205 17.10 3.38 -1.01
CA GLY A 205 16.17 4.49 -1.10
C GLY A 205 15.22 4.60 0.07
N VAL A 206 14.32 5.59 0.00
CA VAL A 206 13.33 5.81 1.07
C VAL A 206 12.22 4.77 0.95
N THR A 207 11.72 4.23 2.06
CA THR A 207 10.62 3.24 2.04
C THR A 207 9.35 3.80 1.38
N ARG A 208 8.48 2.90 0.89
CA ARG A 208 7.16 3.24 0.32
C ARG A 208 6.03 2.90 1.29
N ASP A 209 6.37 2.16 2.34
CA ASP A 209 5.54 1.90 3.50
C ASP A 209 6.08 2.74 4.68
N PRO A 210 5.29 3.70 5.22
CA PRO A 210 5.69 4.46 6.39
C PRO A 210 5.42 3.67 7.67
N TYR A 211 6.15 4.01 8.73
CA TYR A 211 5.67 3.80 10.09
C TYR A 211 5.02 5.09 10.60
N PHE A 212 4.22 5.00 11.65
CA PHE A 212 3.52 6.14 12.20
C PHE A 212 4.07 6.55 13.56
N ILE A 213 4.18 7.85 13.81
CA ILE A 213 4.36 8.41 15.15
C ILE A 213 3.15 9.26 15.50
N PHE A 214 2.76 9.27 16.76
CA PHE A 214 1.72 10.18 17.22
C PHE A 214 2.30 11.60 17.33
N ASN A 215 1.53 12.62 16.92
CA ASN A 215 1.95 14.02 17.04
C ASN A 215 1.96 14.53 18.50
N TYR A 216 1.36 13.77 19.44
CA TYR A 216 1.18 14.16 20.84
C TYR A 216 0.35 15.44 21.03
N ASP A 217 -0.49 15.80 20.05
CA ASP A 217 -1.51 16.84 20.21
C ASP A 217 -2.86 16.17 20.48
N PHE A 218 -3.33 16.24 21.72
CA PHE A 218 -4.61 15.63 22.10
C PHE A 218 -5.82 16.49 21.70
N ALA A 219 -5.62 17.73 21.24
CA ALA A 219 -6.68 18.56 20.71
C ALA A 219 -6.92 18.30 19.21
N ASP A 220 -5.87 17.89 18.50
CA ASP A 220 -5.90 17.59 17.06
C ASP A 220 -5.03 16.33 16.77
N PRO A 221 -5.52 15.13 17.14
CA PRO A 221 -4.72 13.91 17.15
C PRO A 221 -4.47 13.37 15.74
N TYR A 222 -3.19 13.28 15.36
CA TYR A 222 -2.78 12.70 14.09
C TYR A 222 -1.62 11.71 14.23
N LEU A 223 -1.61 10.76 13.29
CA LEU A 223 -0.47 9.93 12.96
C LEU A 223 0.37 10.62 11.90
N ILE A 224 1.63 10.89 12.23
CA ILE A 224 2.61 11.42 11.29
C ILE A 224 3.30 10.24 10.58
N PRO A 225 3.20 10.14 9.23
CA PRO A 225 3.89 9.12 8.47
C PRO A 225 5.38 9.44 8.39
N VAL A 226 6.20 8.49 8.80
CA VAL A 226 7.66 8.59 8.74
C VAL A 226 8.23 7.51 7.84
N TYR A 227 9.05 7.93 6.88
CA TYR A 227 9.69 7.04 5.93
C TYR A 227 11.21 7.07 6.14
N GLU A 228 11.85 5.91 6.08
CA GLU A 228 13.28 5.80 6.33
C GLU A 228 14.10 5.40 5.11
N LYS A 229 15.38 5.72 5.13
CA LYS A 229 16.34 5.29 4.11
C LYS A 229 16.79 3.86 4.38
N VAL A 230 16.58 2.96 3.42
CA VAL A 230 16.87 1.53 3.59
C VAL A 230 17.79 0.99 2.50
N ASN A 231 18.46 -0.12 2.81
CA ASN A 231 19.04 -1.00 1.80
C ASN A 231 18.21 -2.29 1.77
N GLN A 232 17.61 -2.59 0.62
CA GLN A 232 16.81 -3.78 0.40
C GLN A 232 17.44 -4.62 -0.71
N THR A 233 17.83 -5.85 -0.41
CA THR A 233 18.25 -6.83 -1.40
C THR A 233 17.14 -7.87 -1.57
N SER A 234 16.77 -8.16 -2.80
CA SER A 234 15.67 -9.07 -3.09
C SER A 234 16.04 -10.12 -4.15
N LEU A 235 15.47 -11.32 -3.99
CA LEU A 235 15.57 -12.45 -4.90
C LEU A 235 14.16 -12.82 -5.35
N GLU A 236 13.98 -13.05 -6.64
CA GLU A 236 12.74 -13.57 -7.23
C GLU A 236 13.11 -14.82 -8.03
N MET A 237 12.31 -15.88 -7.93
CA MET A 237 12.49 -17.10 -8.72
C MET A 237 11.16 -17.64 -9.23
N VAL A 238 11.16 -18.10 -10.48
CA VAL A 238 10.06 -18.87 -11.07
C VAL A 238 10.63 -20.15 -11.67
N TYR A 239 10.12 -21.29 -11.22
CA TYR A 239 10.48 -22.60 -11.74
C TYR A 239 9.24 -23.31 -12.31
N PRO A 240 9.14 -23.44 -13.64
CA PRO A 240 8.11 -24.24 -14.28
C PRO A 240 8.38 -25.73 -14.08
N TRP A 241 7.45 -26.41 -13.41
CA TRP A 241 7.46 -27.85 -13.20
C TRP A 241 6.19 -28.49 -13.77
N GLN A 242 6.30 -28.98 -15.00
CA GLN A 242 5.14 -29.43 -15.78
C GLN A 242 4.13 -28.27 -15.92
N ASP A 243 2.91 -28.46 -15.42
CA ASP A 243 1.83 -27.45 -15.45
C ASP A 243 1.78 -26.59 -14.18
N VAL A 244 2.71 -26.79 -13.24
CA VAL A 244 2.83 -26.00 -12.00
C VAL A 244 3.94 -24.96 -12.17
N LEU A 245 3.69 -23.71 -11.80
CA LEU A 245 4.74 -22.71 -11.63
C LEU A 245 5.05 -22.57 -10.15
N LEU A 246 6.26 -22.94 -9.72
CA LEU A 246 6.73 -22.64 -8.37
C LEU A 246 7.31 -21.22 -8.36
N LYS A 247 6.92 -20.42 -7.38
CA LYS A 247 7.33 -19.02 -7.26
C LYS A 247 7.93 -18.77 -5.88
N LEU A 248 8.98 -17.96 -5.84
CA LEU A 248 9.61 -17.51 -4.61
C LEU A 248 9.98 -16.03 -4.73
N GLU A 249 9.67 -15.27 -3.69
CA GLU A 249 10.27 -13.96 -3.42
C GLU A 249 10.97 -14.01 -2.06
N ALA A 250 12.14 -13.40 -1.95
CA ALA A 250 12.83 -13.21 -0.69
C ALA A 250 13.44 -11.81 -0.64
N THR A 251 13.37 -11.17 0.52
CA THR A 251 13.87 -9.82 0.75
C THR A 251 14.65 -9.79 2.06
N TYR A 252 15.78 -9.08 2.05
CA TYR A 252 16.52 -8.69 3.25
C TYR A 252 16.66 -7.17 3.25
N GLN A 253 16.10 -6.53 4.28
CA GLN A 253 16.11 -5.07 4.42
C GLN A 253 16.87 -4.64 5.68
N THR A 254 17.66 -3.57 5.53
CA THR A 254 18.33 -2.89 6.64
C THR A 254 17.98 -1.41 6.64
N GLY A 255 17.62 -0.88 7.81
CA GLY A 255 17.23 0.50 8.05
C GLY A 255 17.69 0.99 9.42
N SER A 256 17.22 2.18 9.79
CA SER A 256 17.40 2.79 11.11
C SER A 256 16.41 2.28 12.14
N ILE A 257 15.26 1.77 11.71
CA ILE A 257 14.17 1.28 12.59
C ILE A 257 14.41 -0.19 12.94
N GLU A 258 14.29 -1.08 11.96
CA GLU A 258 14.40 -2.52 12.14
C GLU A 258 15.05 -3.15 10.90
N GLN A 259 15.87 -4.18 11.15
CA GLN A 259 16.41 -5.05 10.12
C GLN A 259 15.57 -6.31 10.06
N PHE A 260 15.25 -6.79 8.85
CA PHE A 260 14.42 -7.98 8.71
C PHE A 260 14.62 -8.77 7.43
N GLU A 261 14.07 -9.97 7.44
CA GLU A 261 13.95 -10.89 6.33
C GLU A 261 12.46 -11.19 6.06
N SER A 262 12.08 -11.24 4.80
CA SER A 262 10.72 -11.60 4.38
C SER A 262 10.80 -12.57 3.22
N VAL A 263 9.96 -13.61 3.23
CA VAL A 263 9.94 -14.67 2.23
C VAL A 263 8.51 -14.97 1.86
N VAL A 264 8.23 -14.96 0.55
CA VAL A 264 6.97 -15.45 -0.02
C VAL A 264 7.29 -16.67 -0.87
N ALA A 265 6.62 -17.78 -0.62
CA ALA A 265 6.73 -18.98 -1.43
C ALA A 265 5.35 -19.45 -1.83
N GLY A 266 5.21 -19.89 -3.09
CA GLY A 266 3.91 -20.32 -3.58
C GLY A 266 3.98 -21.12 -4.86
N PHE A 267 2.81 -21.50 -5.32
CA PHE A 267 2.65 -22.11 -6.62
C PHE A 267 1.39 -21.64 -7.33
N GLU A 268 1.45 -21.69 -8.65
CA GLU A 268 0.33 -21.49 -9.53
C GLU A 268 0.09 -22.76 -10.35
N TYR A 269 -1.17 -23.15 -10.50
CA TYR A 269 -1.56 -24.26 -11.37
C TYR A 269 -2.83 -23.92 -12.13
N THR A 270 -2.85 -24.16 -13.44
CA THR A 270 -4.00 -23.87 -14.30
C THR A 270 -4.59 -25.14 -14.89
N PHE A 271 -5.87 -25.40 -14.58
CA PHE A 271 -6.69 -26.40 -15.25
C PHE A 271 -7.34 -25.77 -16.49
N GLY A 272 -6.88 -26.16 -17.68
CA GLY A 272 -7.50 -25.74 -18.93
C GLY A 272 -8.79 -26.51 -19.23
N GLY A 273 -9.82 -25.81 -19.70
CA GLY A 273 -11.07 -26.42 -20.20
C GLY A 273 -11.85 -27.24 -19.17
N VAL A 274 -12.00 -26.71 -17.96
CA VAL A 274 -12.72 -27.38 -16.86
C VAL A 274 -14.16 -27.65 -17.27
N PHE A 275 -14.71 -28.79 -16.84
CA PHE A 275 -16.06 -29.24 -17.19
C PHE A 275 -16.33 -29.40 -18.70
N GLN A 276 -15.28 -29.63 -19.50
CA GLN A 276 -15.40 -29.71 -20.98
C GLN A 276 -15.96 -28.41 -21.58
N SER A 277 -15.60 -27.27 -21.00
CA SER A 277 -15.98 -25.94 -21.44
C SER A 277 -14.75 -25.15 -21.89
N ASP A 278 -14.94 -23.89 -22.29
CA ASP A 278 -13.86 -22.97 -22.58
C ASP A 278 -13.27 -22.35 -21.29
N PHE A 279 -13.72 -22.75 -20.10
CA PHE A 279 -13.28 -22.14 -18.85
C PHE A 279 -11.92 -22.67 -18.38
N ASP A 280 -11.04 -21.75 -18.02
CA ASP A 280 -9.76 -22.06 -17.39
C ASP A 280 -9.79 -21.67 -15.92
N LEU A 281 -9.40 -22.61 -15.05
CA LEU A 281 -9.34 -22.41 -13.60
C LEU A 281 -7.89 -22.41 -13.14
N SER A 282 -7.38 -21.25 -12.74
CA SER A 282 -6.06 -21.08 -12.14
C SER A 282 -6.16 -21.01 -10.63
N TRP A 283 -5.30 -21.74 -9.92
CA TRP A 283 -5.15 -21.68 -8.47
C TRP A 283 -3.83 -21.01 -8.13
N TYR A 284 -3.86 -20.17 -7.10
CA TYR A 284 -2.70 -19.51 -6.50
C TYR A 284 -2.68 -19.87 -5.03
N VAL A 285 -1.57 -20.44 -4.56
CA VAL A 285 -1.35 -20.70 -3.14
C VAL A 285 -0.02 -20.08 -2.76
N GLU A 286 -0.03 -19.13 -1.85
CA GLU A 286 1.15 -18.40 -1.41
C GLU A 286 1.19 -18.35 0.11
N ALA A 287 2.37 -18.46 0.68
CA ALA A 287 2.62 -18.25 2.10
C ALA A 287 3.68 -17.16 2.25
N ILE A 288 3.45 -16.22 3.16
CA ILE A 288 4.42 -15.20 3.56
C ILE A 288 4.91 -15.51 4.97
N TRP A 289 6.20 -15.32 5.16
CA TRP A 289 6.83 -15.25 6.46
C TRP A 289 7.68 -13.98 6.53
N ASP A 290 7.53 -13.24 7.61
CA ASP A 290 8.25 -11.99 7.83
C ASP A 290 8.83 -11.96 9.25
N SER A 291 10.12 -11.61 9.36
CA SER A 291 10.86 -11.68 10.62
C SER A 291 10.69 -10.46 11.52
N ARG A 292 9.90 -9.46 11.11
CA ARG A 292 9.74 -8.20 11.83
C ARG A 292 8.99 -8.44 13.14
N ASP A 293 9.59 -8.00 14.24
CA ASP A 293 9.04 -8.14 15.59
C ASP A 293 8.35 -6.87 16.07
N GLN A 294 8.65 -5.71 15.46
CA GLN A 294 8.36 -4.38 15.99
C GLN A 294 7.77 -3.45 14.94
N ILE A 295 6.59 -3.76 14.40
CA ILE A 295 6.05 -2.95 13.28
C ILE A 295 4.62 -2.53 13.44
N TYR A 296 4.45 -1.21 13.25
CA TYR A 296 3.23 -0.50 12.92
C TYR A 296 2.78 -0.85 11.50
N ALA A 297 1.57 -1.40 11.38
CA ALA A 297 0.77 -1.35 10.16
C ALA A 297 1.13 -2.26 8.96
N THR A 298 1.88 -3.35 9.14
CA THR A 298 1.96 -4.39 8.09
C THR A 298 0.77 -5.34 8.20
N LEU A 299 -0.10 -5.32 7.19
CA LEU A 299 -1.30 -6.16 7.16
C LEU A 299 -1.01 -7.63 6.88
N PHE A 300 0.18 -7.99 6.39
CA PHE A 300 0.51 -9.36 6.03
C PHE A 300 1.95 -9.70 6.44
N ASP A 301 2.13 -10.70 7.30
CA ASP A 301 3.42 -11.08 7.91
C ASP A 301 3.57 -12.60 8.07
N HIS A 302 2.54 -13.26 8.57
CA HIS A 302 2.45 -14.70 8.85
C HIS A 302 1.14 -15.24 8.26
N ASP A 303 1.01 -15.10 6.94
CA ASP A 303 -0.23 -15.38 6.23
C ASP A 303 -0.08 -16.51 5.20
N VAL A 304 -1.19 -17.22 4.98
CA VAL A 304 -1.39 -18.10 3.84
C VAL A 304 -2.56 -17.59 3.02
N GLY A 305 -2.28 -17.31 1.75
CA GLY A 305 -3.27 -16.90 0.76
C GLY A 305 -3.60 -18.04 -0.19
N VAL A 306 -4.89 -18.23 -0.45
CA VAL A 306 -5.40 -19.11 -1.51
C VAL A 306 -6.35 -18.32 -2.38
N ALA A 307 -6.09 -18.27 -3.68
CA ALA A 307 -6.96 -17.66 -4.65
C ALA A 307 -7.23 -18.58 -5.84
N ALA A 308 -8.39 -18.41 -6.45
CA ALA A 308 -8.78 -19.09 -7.66
C ALA A 308 -9.29 -18.08 -8.68
N ARG A 309 -8.78 -18.15 -9.91
CA ARG A 309 -9.23 -17.37 -11.06
C ARG A 309 -9.93 -18.28 -12.05
N LEU A 310 -11.20 -17.99 -12.34
CA LEU A 310 -11.96 -18.59 -13.41
C LEU A 310 -12.01 -17.62 -14.61
N ALA A 311 -11.22 -17.91 -15.64
CA ALA A 311 -11.27 -17.21 -16.91
C ALA A 311 -12.30 -17.89 -17.82
N PHE A 312 -13.23 -17.11 -18.36
CA PHE A 312 -14.33 -17.65 -19.16
C PHE A 312 -13.93 -17.84 -20.62
N ASN A 313 -12.82 -17.23 -21.04
CA ASN A 313 -12.32 -17.22 -22.42
C ASN A 313 -13.38 -16.84 -23.46
N ASP A 314 -14.29 -15.93 -23.10
CA ASP A 314 -15.31 -15.40 -23.99
C ASP A 314 -14.88 -14.07 -24.64
N ALA A 315 -15.60 -13.63 -25.66
CA ALA A 315 -15.32 -12.36 -26.36
C ALA A 315 -15.46 -11.11 -25.46
N ARG A 316 -15.94 -11.29 -24.23
CA ARG A 316 -16.12 -10.25 -23.21
C ARG A 316 -14.99 -10.25 -22.19
N ASP A 317 -14.01 -11.15 -22.32
CA ASP A 317 -12.91 -11.33 -21.37
C ASP A 317 -13.40 -11.46 -19.93
N SER A 318 -14.48 -12.24 -19.73
CA SER A 318 -15.08 -12.38 -18.41
C SER A 318 -14.15 -13.13 -17.47
N ASN A 319 -13.99 -12.61 -16.26
CA ASN A 319 -13.09 -13.19 -15.28
C ASN A 319 -13.68 -13.10 -13.87
N LEU A 320 -13.49 -14.15 -13.07
CA LEU A 320 -13.85 -14.17 -11.65
C LEU A 320 -12.66 -14.63 -10.82
N ILE A 321 -12.26 -13.83 -9.86
CA ILE A 321 -11.27 -14.15 -8.85
C ILE A 321 -11.97 -14.26 -7.50
N LEU A 322 -11.69 -15.34 -6.77
CA LEU A 322 -12.06 -15.52 -5.39
C LEU A 322 -10.80 -15.82 -4.60
N GLY A 323 -10.58 -15.14 -3.49
CA GLY A 323 -9.41 -15.38 -2.65
C GLY A 323 -9.71 -15.23 -1.18
N VAL A 324 -8.92 -15.93 -0.36
CA VAL A 324 -8.89 -15.82 1.09
C VAL A 324 -7.43 -15.77 1.51
N VAL A 325 -7.10 -14.80 2.35
CA VAL A 325 -5.84 -14.69 3.07
C VAL A 325 -6.14 -14.95 4.53
N ALA A 326 -5.47 -15.91 5.14
CA ALA A 326 -5.66 -16.25 6.54
C ALA A 326 -4.33 -16.15 7.29
N ASP A 327 -4.40 -15.51 8.46
CA ASP A 327 -3.30 -15.50 9.39
C ASP A 327 -3.22 -16.88 10.07
N TYR A 328 -2.01 -17.44 10.22
CA TYR A 328 -1.83 -18.73 10.91
C TYR A 328 -1.34 -18.59 12.36
N LYS A 329 -1.00 -17.37 12.79
CA LYS A 329 -0.65 -17.00 14.17
C LYS A 329 -1.89 -16.49 14.92
N TYR A 330 -2.76 -15.77 14.23
CA TYR A 330 -3.98 -15.15 14.74
C TYR A 330 -5.23 -15.69 14.03
N SER A 331 -6.39 -15.63 14.68
CA SER A 331 -7.66 -16.14 14.12
C SER A 331 -8.36 -15.10 13.24
N GLU A 332 -7.66 -14.65 12.19
CA GLU A 332 -8.09 -13.62 11.25
C GLU A 332 -8.04 -14.12 9.80
N ALA A 333 -9.00 -13.68 8.98
CA ALA A 333 -9.02 -13.97 7.56
C ALA A 333 -9.64 -12.82 6.77
N PHE A 334 -9.03 -12.49 5.64
CA PHE A 334 -9.53 -11.53 4.66
C PHE A 334 -9.97 -12.27 3.40
N GLY A 335 -11.25 -12.15 3.05
CA GLY A 335 -11.81 -12.69 1.82
C GLY A 335 -12.04 -11.60 0.78
N TYR A 336 -11.77 -11.90 -0.48
CA TYR A 336 -12.07 -11.02 -1.59
C TYR A 336 -12.64 -11.76 -2.80
N LEU A 337 -13.48 -11.04 -3.53
CA LEU A 337 -14.08 -11.42 -4.80
C LEU A 337 -13.83 -10.29 -5.77
N PHE A 338 -13.40 -10.63 -6.98
CA PHE A 338 -13.29 -9.67 -8.07
C PHE A 338 -13.85 -10.29 -9.35
N TRP A 339 -14.91 -9.72 -9.88
CA TRP A 339 -15.47 -10.10 -11.16
C TRP A 339 -15.32 -8.96 -12.15
N THR A 340 -14.95 -9.27 -13.38
CA THR A 340 -14.87 -8.31 -14.48
C THR A 340 -15.49 -8.87 -15.75
N ASN A 341 -16.10 -7.99 -16.54
CA ASN A 341 -16.72 -8.32 -17.82
C ASN A 341 -16.77 -7.10 -18.73
N ASN A 342 -16.39 -7.29 -19.99
CA ASN A 342 -16.55 -6.28 -21.04
C ASN A 342 -17.88 -6.48 -21.77
N PHE A 343 -18.53 -5.39 -22.16
CA PHE A 343 -19.76 -5.46 -22.95
C PHE A 343 -19.86 -4.31 -23.96
N GLY A 344 -20.54 -4.57 -25.08
CA GLY A 344 -20.49 -3.67 -26.22
C GLY A 344 -19.06 -3.54 -26.76
N ALA A 345 -18.72 -2.38 -27.30
CA ALA A 345 -17.39 -2.10 -27.87
C ALA A 345 -16.46 -1.33 -26.92
N SER A 346 -16.98 -0.82 -25.80
CA SER A 346 -16.31 0.23 -25.03
C SER A 346 -16.62 0.21 -23.54
N TRP A 347 -17.33 -0.81 -23.03
CA TRP A 347 -17.74 -0.81 -21.62
C TRP A 347 -17.15 -1.98 -20.86
N THR A 348 -16.78 -1.71 -19.61
CA THR A 348 -16.30 -2.71 -18.64
C THR A 348 -17.09 -2.54 -17.36
N MET A 349 -17.52 -3.65 -16.75
CA MET A 349 -18.10 -3.65 -15.41
C MET A 349 -17.22 -4.48 -14.49
N ASN A 350 -16.86 -3.92 -13.35
CA ASN A 350 -16.19 -4.62 -12.28
C ASN A 350 -17.10 -4.71 -11.06
N ILE A 351 -17.09 -5.86 -10.40
CA ILE A 351 -17.72 -6.06 -9.10
C ILE A 351 -16.64 -6.56 -8.15
N THR A 352 -16.39 -5.79 -7.10
CA THR A 352 -15.46 -6.16 -6.03
C THR A 352 -16.27 -6.44 -4.78
N GLY A 353 -16.07 -7.61 -4.17
CA GLY A 353 -16.59 -7.92 -2.85
C GLY A 353 -15.43 -8.15 -1.90
N GLN A 354 -15.51 -7.62 -0.68
CA GLN A 354 -14.52 -7.87 0.35
C GLN A 354 -15.19 -8.12 1.67
N TYR A 355 -14.54 -8.92 2.49
CA TYR A 355 -15.02 -9.23 3.82
C TYR A 355 -13.86 -9.58 4.73
N PHE A 356 -13.76 -8.87 5.85
CA PHE A 356 -12.81 -9.18 6.90
C PHE A 356 -13.48 -9.99 8.02
N MET A 357 -12.88 -11.14 8.35
CA MET A 357 -13.25 -11.97 9.49
C MET A 357 -12.14 -11.90 10.54
N ALA A 358 -12.53 -11.69 11.79
CA ALA A 358 -11.67 -12.03 12.91
C ALA A 358 -12.51 -12.61 14.04
N ASN A 359 -12.01 -13.67 14.65
CA ASN A 359 -12.67 -14.36 15.75
C ASN A 359 -12.11 -13.95 17.12
N GLU A 360 -11.05 -13.14 17.13
CA GLU A 360 -10.46 -12.65 18.37
C GLU A 360 -11.34 -11.55 19.00
N PRO A 361 -11.42 -11.51 20.35
CA PRO A 361 -12.11 -10.44 21.05
C PRO A 361 -11.38 -9.13 20.79
N ARG A 362 -12.14 -8.14 20.33
CA ARG A 362 -11.64 -6.78 20.19
C ARG A 362 -11.33 -6.22 21.58
N LEU A 363 -10.26 -5.46 21.72
CA LEU A 363 -9.99 -4.69 22.92
C LEU A 363 -11.20 -3.78 23.22
N ASP A 364 -11.56 -3.66 24.49
CA ASP A 364 -12.66 -2.82 24.94
C ASP A 364 -12.08 -1.60 25.68
N PRO A 365 -12.39 -0.36 25.27
CA PRO A 365 -11.91 0.84 25.98
C PRO A 365 -12.20 0.81 27.48
N ARG A 366 -13.28 0.14 27.90
CA ARG A 366 -13.70 0.03 29.31
C ARG A 366 -12.74 -0.80 30.17
N ASP A 367 -11.91 -1.64 29.56
CA ASP A 367 -10.90 -2.43 30.26
C ASP A 367 -9.65 -1.60 30.60
N TYR A 368 -9.54 -0.36 30.08
CA TYR A 368 -8.39 0.53 30.23
C TYR A 368 -8.73 1.80 31.04
N ALA A 369 -9.29 1.60 32.23
CA ALA A 369 -9.71 2.69 33.12
C ALA A 369 -8.59 3.68 33.49
N GLN A 370 -7.32 3.27 33.40
CA GLN A 370 -6.15 4.13 33.60
C GLN A 370 -6.09 5.30 32.60
N PHE A 371 -6.61 5.15 31.39
CA PHE A 371 -6.65 6.24 30.41
C PHE A 371 -7.65 7.33 30.81
N GLN A 372 -8.80 6.93 31.35
CA GLN A 372 -9.75 7.88 31.95
C GLN A 372 -9.14 8.58 33.16
N ALA A 373 -8.51 7.83 34.07
CA ALA A 373 -7.88 8.40 35.25
C ALA A 373 -6.76 9.40 34.90
N LEU A 374 -5.99 9.14 33.84
CA LEU A 374 -4.99 10.06 33.31
C LEU A 374 -5.65 11.36 32.81
N ALA A 375 -6.69 11.25 31.98
CA ALA A 375 -7.42 12.41 31.47
C ALA A 375 -8.02 13.26 32.60
N ASP A 376 -8.66 12.63 33.59
CA ASP A 376 -9.29 13.29 34.75
C ASP A 376 -8.27 14.08 35.59
N ASP A 377 -7.09 13.49 35.87
CA ASP A 377 -6.05 14.17 36.66
C ASP A 377 -5.38 15.32 35.87
N VAL A 378 -5.20 15.16 34.55
CA VAL A 378 -4.70 16.21 33.67
C VAL A 378 -5.69 17.37 33.60
N GLU A 379 -6.98 17.12 33.39
CA GLU A 379 -8.05 18.14 33.37
C GLU A 379 -8.12 18.90 34.71
N ALA A 380 -7.98 18.18 35.83
CA ALA A 380 -7.98 18.77 37.17
C ALA A 380 -6.70 19.58 37.49
N GLY A 381 -5.64 19.47 36.67
CA GLY A 381 -4.34 20.09 36.91
C GLY A 381 -3.58 19.49 38.10
N ASN A 382 -3.79 18.19 38.38
CA ASN A 382 -3.22 17.48 39.53
C ASN A 382 -1.76 17.08 39.31
N TYR A 383 -0.87 18.06 39.16
CA TYR A 383 0.56 17.81 38.93
C TYR A 383 1.41 17.84 40.21
N PRO A 384 2.43 16.97 40.35
CA PRO A 384 2.76 15.90 39.41
C PRO A 384 1.76 14.75 39.50
N LEU A 385 1.49 14.09 38.37
CA LEU A 385 0.59 12.94 38.32
C LEU A 385 1.13 11.78 39.18
N PRO A 386 0.27 10.97 39.83
CA PRO A 386 0.71 9.84 40.64
C PRO A 386 1.57 8.86 39.85
N GLN A 387 2.74 8.48 40.35
CA GLN A 387 3.63 7.51 39.67
C GLN A 387 2.92 6.20 39.31
N ALA A 388 2.08 5.69 40.24
CA ALA A 388 1.32 4.47 40.01
C ALA A 388 0.35 4.56 38.82
N LEU A 389 -0.14 5.77 38.50
CA LEU A 389 -0.97 6.00 37.32
C LEU A 389 -0.13 5.92 36.04
N ILE A 390 1.04 6.57 36.01
CA ILE A 390 1.98 6.49 34.89
C ILE A 390 2.42 5.04 34.65
N ASP A 391 2.78 4.33 35.71
CA ASP A 391 3.16 2.91 35.64
C ASP A 391 2.01 2.07 35.05
N SER A 392 0.75 2.33 35.44
CA SER A 392 -0.41 1.61 34.89
C SER A 392 -0.71 1.92 33.43
N VAL A 393 -0.40 3.14 32.98
CA VAL A 393 -0.49 3.53 31.56
C VAL A 393 0.57 2.80 30.77
N LEU A 394 1.82 2.77 31.24
CA LEU A 394 2.91 2.03 30.60
C LEU A 394 2.65 0.52 30.56
N GLU A 395 2.10 -0.06 31.63
CA GLU A 395 1.73 -1.48 31.71
C GLU A 395 0.73 -1.87 30.60
N ALA A 396 -0.15 -0.95 30.19
CA ALA A 396 -1.06 -1.18 29.07
C ALA A 396 -0.32 -1.50 27.77
N PHE A 397 0.85 -0.89 27.54
CA PHE A 397 1.64 -1.03 26.33
C PHE A 397 2.68 -2.16 26.39
N GLU A 398 2.94 -2.77 27.56
CA GLU A 398 4.01 -3.76 27.75
C GLU A 398 3.92 -4.99 26.82
N ASN A 399 2.70 -5.41 26.45
CA ASN A 399 2.47 -6.57 25.59
C ASN A 399 2.19 -6.20 24.13
N THR A 400 2.45 -4.95 23.75
CA THR A 400 2.25 -4.47 22.37
C THR A 400 3.51 -4.65 21.53
N THR A 401 3.39 -4.42 20.22
CA THR A 401 4.50 -4.51 19.26
C THR A 401 5.19 -3.15 19.04
N ILE A 402 5.16 -2.27 20.05
CA ILE A 402 5.75 -0.93 19.98
C ILE A 402 7.28 -1.00 19.89
N SER A 403 7.85 -0.37 18.86
CA SER A 403 9.30 -0.34 18.70
C SER A 403 10.01 0.31 19.89
N GLN A 404 11.25 -0.11 20.15
CA GLN A 404 12.06 0.48 21.23
C GLN A 404 12.11 2.02 21.15
N LYS A 405 12.28 2.57 19.94
CA LYS A 405 12.35 4.01 19.71
C LYS A 405 11.06 4.72 20.11
N GLN A 406 9.90 4.16 19.79
CA GLN A 406 8.62 4.76 20.16
C GLN A 406 8.32 4.57 21.65
N TYR A 407 8.71 3.44 22.23
CA TYR A 407 8.61 3.25 23.67
C TYR A 407 9.43 4.31 24.43
N GLU A 408 10.66 4.59 23.96
CA GLU A 408 11.50 5.67 24.51
C GLU A 408 10.85 7.05 24.36
N ILE A 409 10.27 7.37 23.19
CA ILE A 409 9.52 8.62 22.98
C ILE A 409 8.31 8.68 23.91
N MET A 410 7.50 7.62 23.98
CA MET A 410 6.32 7.56 24.84
C MET A 410 6.70 7.76 26.31
N LEU A 411 7.79 7.15 26.76
CA LEU A 411 8.30 7.32 28.12
C LEU A 411 8.72 8.77 28.39
N GLU A 412 9.48 9.39 27.48
CA GLU A 412 9.84 10.82 27.57
C GLU A 412 8.59 11.72 27.66
N ARG A 413 7.60 11.49 26.78
CA ARG A 413 6.36 12.29 26.75
C ARG A 413 5.52 12.08 28.00
N LEU A 414 5.41 10.86 28.52
CA LEU A 414 4.70 10.57 29.76
C LEU A 414 5.38 11.20 30.99
N GLU A 415 6.72 11.25 31.03
CA GLU A 415 7.45 11.96 32.10
C GLU A 415 7.16 13.47 32.07
N GLU A 416 7.09 14.07 30.89
CA GLU A 416 6.71 15.48 30.74
C GLU A 416 5.26 15.73 31.16
N ILE A 417 4.32 14.89 30.70
CA ILE A 417 2.91 14.95 31.09
C ILE A 417 2.76 14.80 32.61
N GLN A 418 3.50 13.86 33.22
CA GLN A 418 3.52 13.68 34.68
C GLN A 418 3.94 14.95 35.40
N ALA A 419 4.93 15.68 34.87
CA ALA A 419 5.43 16.93 35.45
C ALA A 419 4.55 18.15 35.14
N GLY A 420 3.48 18.01 34.35
CA GLY A 420 2.68 19.14 33.85
C GLY A 420 3.47 20.01 32.87
N GLN A 421 4.38 19.41 32.11
CA GLN A 421 5.21 20.04 31.09
C GLN A 421 4.76 19.61 29.68
N GLY A 422 5.22 20.35 28.68
CA GLY A 422 4.78 20.20 27.30
C GLY A 422 3.49 20.97 26.99
N ASP A 423 3.12 21.00 25.72
CA ASP A 423 1.93 21.68 25.20
C ASP A 423 0.82 20.70 24.75
N TYR A 424 0.97 19.41 25.06
CA TYR A 424 0.13 18.28 24.63
C TYR A 424 -1.38 18.45 24.80
N PHE A 425 -1.81 19.25 25.78
CA PHE A 425 -3.22 19.49 26.12
C PHE A 425 -3.64 20.96 26.01
N THR A 426 -2.79 21.85 25.49
CA THR A 426 -2.97 23.32 25.56
C THR A 426 -4.28 23.80 24.92
N ASN A 427 -4.78 23.06 23.92
CA ASN A 427 -5.99 23.40 23.17
C ASN A 427 -7.13 22.39 23.38
N VAL A 428 -7.01 21.49 24.35
CA VAL A 428 -8.07 20.52 24.65
C VAL A 428 -9.18 21.24 25.40
N GLU A 429 -10.31 21.48 24.73
CA GLU A 429 -11.50 22.10 25.34
C GLU A 429 -12.39 21.06 26.04
N ASP A 430 -12.38 19.81 25.56
CA ASP A 430 -13.12 18.68 26.10
C ASP A 430 -12.21 17.47 26.26
N TYR A 431 -12.07 16.98 27.50
CA TYR A 431 -11.20 15.85 27.83
C TYR A 431 -11.90 14.50 27.64
N THR A 432 -13.19 14.46 27.23
CA THR A 432 -13.93 13.20 27.05
C THR A 432 -13.30 12.26 26.02
N ASP A 433 -12.60 12.81 25.04
CA ASP A 433 -12.05 12.05 23.92
C ASP A 433 -10.61 11.59 24.18
N VAL A 434 -9.90 12.21 25.14
CA VAL A 434 -8.51 11.85 25.51
C VAL A 434 -8.35 10.36 25.86
N PRO A 435 -9.24 9.74 26.65
CA PRO A 435 -9.15 8.31 26.94
C PRO A 435 -9.28 7.44 25.70
N GLN A 436 -10.14 7.84 24.75
CA GLN A 436 -10.33 7.13 23.48
C GLN A 436 -9.10 7.29 22.58
N ILE A 437 -8.49 8.47 22.51
CA ILE A 437 -7.24 8.70 21.78
C ILE A 437 -6.11 7.81 22.33
N LEU A 438 -5.94 7.73 23.65
CA LEU A 438 -4.95 6.86 24.29
C LEU A 438 -5.22 5.37 24.01
N PHE A 439 -6.48 4.97 24.03
CA PHE A 439 -6.89 3.61 23.67
C PHE A 439 -6.63 3.30 22.18
N ASP A 440 -6.85 4.25 21.29
CA ASP A 440 -6.57 4.08 19.87
C ASP A 440 -5.06 4.04 19.59
N LEU A 441 -4.25 4.81 20.35
CA LEU A 441 -2.79 4.66 20.34
C LEU A 441 -2.35 3.27 20.79
N LEU A 442 -2.98 2.73 21.83
CA LEU A 442 -2.73 1.37 22.28
C LEU A 442 -3.04 0.36 21.16
N ARG A 443 -4.21 0.47 20.52
CA ARG A 443 -4.59 -0.37 19.39
C ARG A 443 -3.57 -0.29 18.26
N ILE A 444 -3.24 0.90 17.80
CA ILE A 444 -2.29 1.09 16.69
C ILE A 444 -0.89 0.54 17.03
N SER A 445 -0.52 0.53 18.33
CA SER A 445 0.73 -0.04 18.82
C SER A 445 0.73 -1.56 18.92
N ASP A 446 -0.45 -2.19 18.97
CA ASP A 446 -0.63 -3.63 19.03
C ASP A 446 -1.01 -4.21 17.66
N ASN A 447 -0.03 -4.70 16.92
CA ASN A 447 -0.25 -5.34 15.63
C ASN A 447 -0.34 -6.85 15.71
N SER A 448 -0.61 -7.39 16.91
CA SER A 448 -1.03 -8.78 17.04
C SER A 448 -2.36 -9.04 16.33
N GLN A 449 -3.20 -8.02 16.09
CA GLN A 449 -4.44 -8.17 15.34
C GLN A 449 -4.50 -7.14 14.21
N LYS A 450 -4.72 -7.57 12.97
CA LYS A 450 -4.84 -6.67 11.80
C LYS A 450 -6.01 -5.69 11.98
N MET A 451 -6.99 -6.08 12.77
CA MET A 451 -8.11 -5.23 13.16
C MET A 451 -7.79 -4.03 14.04
N ASN A 452 -6.70 -4.10 14.78
CA ASN A 452 -6.32 -2.98 15.61
C ASN A 452 -5.95 -1.77 14.75
N LEU A 453 -5.58 -2.03 13.49
CA LEU A 453 -5.18 -1.05 12.48
C LEU A 453 -6.29 -0.63 11.54
N ILE A 454 -7.16 -1.56 11.12
CA ILE A 454 -8.21 -1.30 10.13
C ILE A 454 -9.52 -1.88 10.61
N GLU A 455 -10.58 -1.13 10.39
CA GLU A 455 -11.95 -1.52 10.71
C GLU A 455 -12.37 -2.91 10.14
N ARG A 456 -13.13 -3.69 10.93
CA ARG A 456 -13.83 -4.88 10.43
C ARG A 456 -14.91 -4.43 9.46
N ASP A 457 -14.66 -4.65 8.19
CA ASP A 457 -15.65 -4.28 7.20
C ASP A 457 -15.80 -5.28 6.07
N GLY A 458 -17.04 -5.33 5.59
CA GLY A 458 -17.39 -5.97 4.34
C GLY A 458 -18.00 -4.93 3.42
N TYR A 459 -17.63 -4.95 2.15
CA TYR A 459 -18.27 -4.09 1.17
C TYR A 459 -18.46 -4.80 -0.16
N ILE A 460 -19.43 -4.29 -0.93
CA ILE A 460 -19.55 -4.57 -2.36
C ILE A 460 -19.37 -3.26 -3.09
N GLN A 461 -18.48 -3.26 -4.08
CA GLN A 461 -18.24 -2.14 -4.97
C GLN A 461 -18.59 -2.55 -6.39
N VAL A 462 -19.27 -1.64 -7.09
CA VAL A 462 -19.56 -1.76 -8.52
C VAL A 462 -18.91 -0.58 -9.23
N ASP A 463 -18.13 -0.89 -10.25
CA ASP A 463 -17.52 0.09 -11.14
C ASP A 463 -18.02 -0.16 -12.56
N VAL A 464 -18.43 0.89 -13.26
CA VAL A 464 -18.79 0.83 -14.67
C VAL A 464 -17.94 1.84 -15.43
N PHE A 465 -17.14 1.33 -16.36
CA PHE A 465 -16.19 2.10 -17.17
C PHE A 465 -16.71 2.26 -18.58
N TYR A 466 -16.52 3.45 -19.15
CA TYR A 466 -16.59 3.72 -20.58
C TYR A 466 -15.20 4.07 -21.10
N HIS A 467 -14.71 3.30 -22.06
CA HIS A 467 -13.42 3.45 -22.72
C HIS A 467 -13.57 4.22 -24.03
N PHE A 468 -12.63 5.11 -24.33
CA PHE A 468 -12.62 5.92 -25.55
C PHE A 468 -11.25 5.96 -26.20
#